data_AF-A0A0A1ZQK3-F1
#
_entry.id   AF-A0A0A1ZQK3-F1
#
_cell.length_a   1.000
_cell.length_b   1.000
_cell.length_c   1.000
_cell.angle_alpha   90.00
_cell.angle_beta   90.00
_cell.angle_gamma   90.00
#
_symmetry.space_group_name_H-M   'P 1'
#
loop_
_entity.id
_entity.type
_entity.pdbx_description
1 polymer ?
#
loop_
_entity_poly.entity_id
_entity_poly.type
_entity_poly.pdbx_seq_one_letter_code
_entity_poly.pdbx_strand_id
1 'polypeptide(L)' 'MLLFSGVFAGLYLSWPGIVISNNWRCFNDIIAKSNDDKISIKAALEVSPSYLIKGKKNTPSKVRIVADACFR' A
#
# COMPACT_ATOMS: atom_id res chain seq x y z
N MET A 1 23.83 -17.12 -0.76
CA MET A 1 23.74 -16.22 0.42
C MET A 1 23.50 -14.75 0.03
N LEU A 2 24.13 -14.22 -1.04
CA LEU A 2 23.96 -12.81 -1.49
C LEU A 2 22.59 -12.46 -2.12
N LEU A 3 21.81 -13.44 -2.57
CA LEU A 3 20.53 -13.17 -3.26
C LEU A 3 19.44 -12.65 -2.31
N PHE A 4 19.45 -13.08 -1.04
CA PHE A 4 18.42 -12.68 -0.09
C PHE A 4 18.65 -11.25 0.42
N SER A 5 19.90 -10.86 0.68
CA SER A 5 20.21 -9.50 1.14
C SER A 5 19.84 -8.44 0.10
N GLY A 6 20.01 -8.73 -1.20
CA GLY A 6 19.60 -7.83 -2.27
C GLY A 6 18.09 -7.60 -2.33
N VAL A 7 17.27 -8.63 -2.07
CA VAL A 7 15.81 -8.52 -2.07
C VAL A 7 15.33 -7.68 -0.88
N PHE A 8 15.86 -7.91 0.32
CA PHE A 8 15.52 -7.10 1.49
C PHE A 8 15.97 -5.65 1.34
N ALA A 9 17.17 -5.41 0.80
CA ALA A 9 17.65 -4.06 0.51
C ALA A 9 16.76 -3.35 -0.53
N GLY A 10 16.35 -4.06 -1.59
CA GLY A 10 15.45 -3.51 -2.61
C GLY A 10 14.06 -3.16 -2.07
N LEU A 11 13.50 -4.02 -1.21
CA LEU A 11 12.23 -3.76 -0.51
C LEU A 11 12.34 -2.58 0.44
N TYR A 12 13.42 -2.47 1.21
CA TYR A 12 13.65 -1.36 2.12
C TYR A 12 13.85 -0.03 1.38
N LEU A 13 14.59 -0.02 0.26
CA LEU A 13 14.77 1.17 -0.56
C LEU A 13 13.48 1.60 -1.27
N SER A 14 12.63 0.66 -1.65
CA SER A 14 11.33 0.95 -2.29
C SER A 14 10.28 1.37 -1.26
N TRP A 15 10.33 0.77 -0.07
CA TRP A 15 9.38 0.95 1.02
C TRP A 15 10.08 0.96 2.39
N PRO A 16 10.74 2.07 2.74
CA PRO A 16 11.39 2.18 4.06
C PRO A 16 10.35 2.13 5.17
N GLY A 17 9.10 2.53 4.90
CA GLY A 17 8.00 2.46 5.84
C GLY A 17 7.56 1.04 6.22
N ILE A 18 7.98 -0.01 5.50
CA ILE A 18 7.58 -1.40 5.81
C ILE A 18 8.09 -1.86 7.19
N VAL A 19 9.16 -1.24 7.70
CA VAL A 19 9.69 -1.51 9.04
C VAL A 19 9.00 -0.70 10.13
N ILE A 20 8.10 0.23 9.78
CA ILE A 20 7.40 1.12 10.72
C ILE A 20 6.01 0.55 11.00
N SER A 21 5.76 0.19 12.26
CA SER A 21 4.47 -0.40 12.70
C SER A 21 3.26 0.52 12.48
N ASN A 22 3.45 1.83 12.58
CA ASN A 22 2.38 2.80 12.32
C ASN A 22 1.88 2.76 10.86
N ASN A 23 2.78 2.47 9.92
CA ASN A 23 2.47 2.40 8.50
C ASN A 23 1.67 1.13 8.16
N TRP A 24 1.90 0.05 8.91
CA TRP A 24 1.05 -1.14 8.87
C TRP A 24 -0.37 -0.87 9.35
N ARG A 25 -0.56 0.05 10.29
CA ARG A 25 -1.90 0.48 10.73
C ARG A 25 -2.65 1.22 9.61
N CYS A 26 -1.96 2.09 8.87
CA CYS A 26 -2.50 2.73 7.65
C CYS A 26 -2.93 1.68 6.62
N PHE A 27 -2.06 0.72 6.33
CA PHE A 27 -2.33 -0.31 5.33
C PHE A 27 -3.52 -1.19 5.73
N ASN A 28 -3.54 -1.67 6.97
CA ASN A 28 -4.61 -2.53 7.48
C ASN A 28 -5.94 -1.79 7.60
N ASP A 29 -5.97 -0.52 7.99
CA ASP A 29 -7.22 0.26 8.05
C ASP A 29 -7.85 0.41 6.65
N ILE A 30 -7.05 0.70 5.63
CA ILE A 30 -7.53 0.85 4.25
C ILE A 30 -7.97 -0.50 3.66
N ILE A 31 -7.22 -1.58 3.90
CA ILE A 31 -7.57 -2.92 3.42
C ILE A 31 -8.81 -3.46 4.13
N ALA A 32 -8.93 -3.29 5.45
CA ALA A 32 -10.10 -3.70 6.21
C ALA A 32 -11.36 -2.95 5.74
N LYS A 33 -11.27 -1.62 5.59
CA LYS A 33 -12.36 -0.80 5.03
C LYS A 33 -12.72 -1.16 3.59
N SER A 34 -11.75 -1.64 2.82
CA SER A 34 -12.01 -2.14 1.46
C SER A 34 -12.71 -3.49 1.43
N ASN A 35 -12.45 -4.36 2.40
CA ASN A 35 -13.00 -5.72 2.43
C ASN A 35 -14.43 -5.75 2.98
N ASP A 36 -14.80 -4.75 3.80
CA ASP A 36 -16.15 -4.54 4.33
C ASP A 36 -17.15 -3.98 3.29
N ASP A 37 -16.79 -3.98 1.99
CA ASP A 37 -17.63 -3.61 0.82
C ASP A 37 -18.29 -2.21 0.83
N LYS A 38 -18.05 -1.39 1.86
CA LYS A 38 -18.73 -0.09 2.05
C LYS A 38 -18.06 1.09 1.35
N ILE A 39 -16.76 1.04 1.04
CA ILE A 39 -16.03 2.15 0.44
C ILE A 39 -15.02 1.62 -0.59
N SER A 40 -15.10 2.10 -1.83
CA SER A 40 -14.08 1.74 -2.83
C SER A 40 -12.71 2.24 -2.35
N ILE A 41 -11.66 1.43 -2.45
CA ILE A 41 -10.26 1.83 -2.18
C ILE A 41 -9.93 3.18 -2.83
N LYS A 42 -10.48 3.41 -4.02
CA LYS A 42 -10.38 4.67 -4.75
C LYS A 42 -10.96 5.86 -3.97
N ALA A 43 -12.14 5.72 -3.36
CA ALA A 43 -12.72 6.76 -2.53
C ALA A 43 -11.89 6.97 -1.25
N ALA A 44 -11.43 5.91 -0.57
CA ALA A 44 -10.59 6.04 0.62
C ALA A 44 -9.23 6.70 0.33
N LEU A 45 -8.61 6.41 -0.83
CA LEU A 45 -7.38 7.02 -1.30
C LEU A 45 -7.57 8.37 -2.00
N GLU A 46 -8.76 8.74 -2.46
CA GLU A 46 -9.09 10.09 -2.94
C GLU A 46 -9.27 11.08 -1.78
N VAL A 47 -9.67 10.61 -0.58
CA VAL A 47 -9.63 11.44 0.64
C VAL A 47 -8.20 11.67 1.14
N SER A 48 -7.27 10.75 0.82
CA SER A 48 -5.85 10.93 1.10
C SER A 48 -5.21 11.72 -0.05
N PRO A 49 -4.69 12.94 0.18
CA PRO A 49 -4.45 13.94 -0.87
C PRO A 49 -3.44 13.56 -1.97
N SER A 50 -2.76 12.41 -1.88
CA SER A 50 -1.65 12.03 -2.76
C SER A 50 -1.98 10.95 -3.80
N TYR A 51 -3.16 10.32 -3.78
CA TYR A 51 -3.41 9.09 -4.56
C TYR A 51 -4.70 9.16 -5.40
N LEU A 52 -4.77 10.11 -6.34
CA LEU A 52 -5.78 10.12 -7.40
C LEU A 52 -5.55 8.98 -8.41
N ILE A 53 -6.17 7.81 -8.18
CA ILE A 53 -6.02 6.62 -9.02
C ILE A 53 -7.00 6.68 -10.22
N LYS A 54 -6.49 7.00 -11.41
CA LYS A 54 -7.23 6.84 -12.67
C LYS A 54 -6.91 5.48 -13.33
N GLY A 55 -7.74 4.45 -13.05
CA GLY A 55 -7.92 3.33 -14.00
C GLY A 55 -7.74 1.87 -13.51
N LYS A 56 -8.66 1.03 -14.03
CA LYS A 56 -8.69 -0.44 -14.24
C LYS A 56 -8.72 -1.41 -13.04
N LYS A 57 -9.74 -2.30 -13.05
CA LYS A 57 -10.10 -3.33 -12.06
C LYS A 57 -9.10 -4.50 -11.96
N ASN A 58 -7.87 -4.27 -11.48
CA ASN A 58 -6.94 -5.37 -11.17
C ASN A 58 -6.57 -5.36 -9.68
N THR A 59 -6.87 -6.46 -8.98
CA THR A 59 -6.62 -6.68 -7.55
C THR A 59 -5.15 -6.48 -7.11
N PRO A 60 -4.11 -6.92 -7.85
CA PRO A 60 -2.73 -6.66 -7.45
C PRO A 60 -2.35 -5.16 -7.53
N SER A 61 -2.99 -4.40 -8.42
CA SER A 61 -2.77 -2.96 -8.54
C SER A 61 -3.29 -2.23 -7.30
N LYS A 62 -4.38 -2.71 -6.67
CA LYS A 62 -4.94 -2.12 -5.45
C LYS A 62 -3.98 -2.23 -4.27
N VAL A 63 -3.47 -3.44 -4.01
CA VAL A 63 -2.53 -3.69 -2.90
C VAL A 63 -1.25 -2.89 -3.09
N ARG A 64 -0.72 -2.84 -4.32
CA ARG A 64 0.49 -2.06 -4.63
C ARG A 64 0.30 -0.57 -4.36
N ILE A 65 -0.86 -0.01 -4.69
CA ILE A 65 -1.12 1.42 -4.48
C ILE A 65 -1.30 1.75 -3.00
N VAL A 66 -2.02 0.90 -2.24
CA VAL A 66 -2.15 1.08 -0.79
C VAL A 66 -0.79 0.93 -0.10
N ALA A 67 0.02 -0.02 -0.56
CA ALA A 67 1.39 -0.17 -0.08
C ALA A 67 2.23 1.07 -0.38
N ASP A 68 2.12 1.64 -1.60
CA ASP A 68 2.78 2.90 -1.97
C ASP A 68 2.32 4.03 -1.05
N ALA A 69 1.03 4.09 -0.74
CA ALA A 69 0.45 5.10 0.14
C ALA A 69 0.89 5.06 1.60
N CYS A 70 1.05 3.87 2.15
CA CYS A 70 1.34 3.72 3.57
C CYS A 70 2.83 3.50 3.87
N PHE A 71 3.59 2.92 2.94
CA PHE A 71 4.97 2.52 3.21
C PHE A 71 6.03 3.36 2.49
N ARG A 72 5.64 4.19 1.52
CA ARG A 72 6.55 5.07 0.77
C ARG A 72 6.63 6.44 1.44
#